data_AF-A0A960MPH7-F1
#
_entry.id   AF-A0A960MPH7-F1
#
_cell.length_a   1.000
_cell.length_b   1.000
_cell.length_c   1.000
_cell.angle_alpha   90.00
_cell.angle_beta   90.00
_cell.angle_gamma   90.00
#
_symmetry.space_group_name_H-M   'P 1'
#
loop_
_entity.id
_entity.type
_entity.pdbx_description
1 polymer ?
#
loop_
_entity_poly.entity_id
_entity_poly.type
_entity_poly.pdbx_seq_one_letter_code
_entity_poly.pdbx_strand_id
1 'polypeptide(L)' 'MKVEILDRQDALAISSTQVETLVKAFLKWKGVSTDEVILHFVSREEITALHGEIFNDPTPTDC' A
#
# COMPACT_ATOMS: atom_id res chain seq x y z
N MET A 1 2.60 -16.62 2.87
CA MET A 1 2.43 -15.17 2.73
C MET A 1 1.45 -14.85 1.61
N LYS A 2 0.24 -14.44 1.97
CA LYS A 2 -0.78 -13.86 1.09
C LYS A 2 -0.44 -12.39 0.85
N VAL A 3 -0.57 -11.91 -0.38
CA VAL A 3 -0.44 -10.49 -0.73
C VAL A 3 -1.74 -10.07 -1.38
N GLU A 4 -2.44 -9.14 -0.75
CA GLU A 4 -3.68 -8.55 -1.28
C GLU A 4 -3.39 -7.12 -1.73
N ILE A 5 -3.85 -6.78 -2.94
CA ILE A 5 -3.63 -5.47 -3.54
C ILE A 5 -5.00 -4.90 -3.90
N LEU A 6 -5.38 -3.82 -3.21
CA LEU A 6 -6.58 -3.06 -3.51
C LEU A 6 -6.17 -1.74 -4.17
N ASP A 7 -6.37 -1.65 -5.48
CA ASP A 7 -6.06 -0.46 -6.25
C ASP A 7 -7.32 0.37 -6.48
N ARG A 8 -7.43 1.50 -5.78
CA ARG A 8 -8.56 2.44 -5.83
C ARG A 8 -8.20 3.78 -6.47
N GLN A 9 -6.94 3.96 -6.84
CA GLN A 9 -6.48 5.13 -7.56
C GLN A 9 -6.55 4.90 -9.07
N ASP A 10 -6.59 6.00 -9.84
CA ASP A 10 -6.64 6.01 -11.30
C ASP A 10 -5.48 6.80 -11.94
N ALA A 11 -4.59 7.36 -11.12
CA ALA A 11 -3.48 8.21 -11.55
C ALA A 11 -2.33 7.42 -12.21
N LEU A 12 -2.13 6.15 -11.82
CA LEU A 12 -1.04 5.30 -12.28
C LEU A 12 -1.55 3.92 -12.70
N ALA A 13 -1.03 3.42 -13.82
CA ALA A 13 -1.27 2.05 -14.26
C ALA A 13 -0.34 1.09 -13.50
N ILE A 14 -0.83 0.53 -12.40
CA ILE A 14 -0.07 -0.39 -11.54
C ILE A 14 -0.38 -1.85 -11.92
N SER A 15 0.67 -2.67 -12.09
CA SER A 15 0.51 -4.11 -12.26
C SER A 15 0.52 -4.81 -10.91
N SER A 16 -0.61 -5.37 -10.50
CA SER A 16 -0.74 -6.12 -9.25
C SER A 16 0.27 -7.28 -9.16
N THR A 17 0.49 -8.02 -10.24
CA THR A 17 1.47 -9.11 -10.29
C THR A 17 2.90 -8.64 -10.05
N GLN A 18 3.28 -7.48 -10.60
CA GLN A 18 4.62 -6.91 -10.40
C GLN A 18 4.80 -6.42 -8.96
N VAL A 19 3.79 -5.75 -8.40
CA VAL A 19 3.79 -5.30 -7.00
C VAL A 19 3.90 -6.49 -6.06
N GLU A 20 3.12 -7.56 -6.28
CA GLU A 20 3.19 -8.77 -5.47
C GLU A 20 4.60 -9.39 -5.48
N THR A 21 5.22 -9.44 -6.67
CA THR A 21 6.59 -9.95 -6.83
C THR A 21 7.59 -9.08 -6.06
N LEU A 22 7.48 -7.76 -6.17
CA LEU A 22 8.35 -6.80 -5.49
C LEU A 22 8.24 -6.92 -3.96
N VAL A 23 7.01 -6.96 -3.43
CA VAL A 23 6.74 -7.08 -1.98
C VAL A 23 7.32 -8.38 -1.44
N LYS A 24 7.10 -9.51 -2.13
CA LYS A 24 7.68 -10.81 -1.78
C LYS A 24 9.20 -10.78 -1.75
N ALA A 25 9.83 -10.20 -2.77
CA ALA A 25 11.28 -10.08 -2.85
C ALA A 25 11.83 -9.20 -1.72
N PHE A 26 11.19 -8.06 -1.45
CA PHE A 26 11.58 -7.13 -0.39
C PHE A 26 11.51 -7.77 1.00
N LEU A 27 10.39 -8.43 1.33
CA LEU A 27 10.22 -9.07 2.64
C LEU A 27 11.22 -10.21 2.85
N LYS A 28 11.45 -11.01 1.81
CA LYS A 28 12.51 -12.03 1.82
C LYS A 28 13.87 -11.40 2.08
N TRP A 29 14.20 -10.31 1.39
CA TRP A 29 15.47 -9.59 1.58
C TRP A 29 15.61 -9.02 3.00
N LYS A 30 14.53 -8.50 3.58
CA LYS A 30 14.49 -8.00 4.96
C LYS A 30 14.48 -9.09 6.02
N GLY A 31 14.30 -10.36 5.65
CA GLY A 31 14.15 -11.46 6.60
C GLY A 31 12.86 -11.39 7.42
N VAL A 32 11.83 -10.73 6.88
CA VAL A 32 10.52 -10.58 7.56
C VAL A 32 9.63 -11.76 7.19
N SER A 33 9.13 -12.47 8.20
CA SER A 33 8.10 -13.49 8.06
C SER A 33 6.73 -12.92 8.42
N THR A 34 5.75 -13.08 7.55
CA THR A 34 4.35 -12.74 7.81
C THR A 34 3.42 -13.68 7.05
N ASP A 35 2.21 -13.87 7.58
CA ASP A 35 1.16 -14.65 6.95
C ASP A 35 0.49 -13.86 5.81
N GLU A 36 0.32 -12.55 6.00
CA GLU A 36 -0.40 -11.66 5.08
C GLU A 36 0.22 -10.27 5.01
N VAL A 37 0.10 -9.64 3.84
CA VAL A 37 0.32 -8.22 3.58
C VAL A 37 -0.80 -7.71 2.70
N ILE A 38 -1.37 -6.56 3.06
CA ILE A 38 -2.40 -5.87 2.29
C ILE A 38 -1.84 -4.51 1.87
N LEU A 39 -1.88 -4.20 0.57
CA LEU A 39 -1.50 -2.92 0.01
C LEU A 39 -2.74 -2.22 -0.54
N HIS A 40 -2.99 -1.00 -0.10
CA HIS A 40 -4.04 -0.13 -0.64
C HIS A 40 -3.40 1.02 -1.41
N PHE A 41 -3.63 1.08 -2.71
CA PHE A 41 -3.31 2.25 -3.51
C PHE A 41 -4.56 3.15 -3.55
N VAL A 42 -4.42 4.36 -3.01
CA VAL A 42 -5.53 5.28 -2.81
C VAL A 42 -5.23 6.64 -3.45
N SER A 43 -6.26 7.44 -3.69
CA SER A 43 -6.07 8.79 -4.21
C SER A 43 -5.47 9.72 -3.16
N ARG A 44 -5.03 10.92 -3.59
CA ARG A 44 -4.53 11.96 -2.68
C ARG A 44 -5.60 12.37 -1.66
N GLU A 45 -6.85 12.42 -2.08
CA GLU A 45 -7.99 12.79 -1.23
C GLU A 45 -8.24 11.72 -0.16
N GLU A 46 -8.19 10.44 -0.53
CA GLU A 46 -8.41 9.34 0.39
C GLU A 46 -7.25 9.20 1.40
N ILE A 47 -5.98 9.33 0.99
CA ILE A 47 -4.86 9.31 1.96
C ILE A 47 -4.89 10.52 2.90
N THR A 48 -5.31 11.69 2.41
CA THR A 48 -5.48 12.90 3.23
C THR A 48 -6.57 12.70 4.29
N ALA A 49 -7.70 12.10 3.90
CA ALA A 49 -8.78 11.78 4.82
C ALA A 49 -8.33 10.77 5.89
N LEU A 50 -7.68 9.68 5.49
CA LEU A 50 -7.16 8.67 6.41
C LEU A 50 -6.15 9.24 7.41
N HIS A 51 -5.22 10.09 6.94
CA HIS A 51 -4.24 10.72 7.82
C HIS A 51 -4.91 11.66 8.83
N GLY A 52 -5.91 12.42 8.38
CA GLY A 52 -6.75 13.25 9.25
C GLY A 52 -7.51 12.43 10.30
N GLU A 53 -8.09 11.30 9.91
CA GLU A 53 -8.88 10.44 10.80
C GLU A 53 -8.02 9.71 11.85
N ILE A 54 -6.87 9.18 11.44
CA ILE A 54 -6.05 8.30 12.29
C ILE A 54 -5.05 9.10 13.13
N PHE A 55 -4.48 10.17 12.56
CA PHE A 55 -3.39 10.93 13.18
C PHE A 55 -3.78 12.36 13.56
N ASN A 56 -5.02 12.77 13.30
CA ASN A 56 -5.48 14.16 13.49
C ASN A 56 -4.63 15.17 12.71
N ASP A 57 -4.11 14.74 11.55
CA ASP A 57 -3.30 15.54 10.65
C ASP A 57 -3.80 15.34 9.20
N PRO A 58 -4.50 16.32 8.60
CA PRO A 58 -4.97 16.21 7.22
C PRO A 58 -3.87 16.56 6.20
N THR A 59 -2.60 16.58 6.59
CA THR A 59 -1.50 16.76 5.64
C THR A 59 -1.39 15.52 4.75
N PRO A 60 -1.41 15.65 3.41
CA PRO A 60 -1.23 14.52 2.52
C PRO A 60 0.15 13.85 2.75
N THR A 61 0.16 12.52 2.78
CA THR A 61 1.36 11.67 2.93
C THR A 61 1.46 10.71 1.75
N ASP A 62 2.65 10.13 1.54
CA ASP A 62 2.91 9.12 0.50
C ASP A 62 2.58 7.68 0.94
N CYS A 63 2.31 7.48 2.24
CA CYS A 63 1.92 6.21 2.85
C CYS A 63 1.08 6.40 4.12
#